data_AF-A0A8T3WB30-F1
#
_entry.id   AF-A0A8T3WB30-F1
#
_cell.length_a   1.000
_cell.length_b   1.000
_cell.length_c   1.000
_cell.angle_alpha   90.00
_cell.angle_beta   90.00
_cell.angle_gamma   90.00
#
_symmetry.space_group_name_H-M   'P 1'
#
loop_
_entity.id
_entity.type
_entity.pdbx_description
1 polymer ?
#
loop_
_entity_poly.entity_id
_entity_poly.type
_entity_poly.pdbx_seq_one_letter_code
_entity_poly.pdbx_strand_id
1 'polypeptide(L)'
;MNFENHLQYVIQAHGEYPLRPENATRRWDGKTPYSIHPIWCAMTLRTETSLPEELRETGSIALLYHDVLEDTKAGLPEDLPERVRHLVREMTFLGGMTQEMEEIWNKGIEIKLLKLYDKVSNLLDGSWMTADRAQQYRDHTKRLLDEAVATYGELNIVRIARAII
;
A
#
# COMPACT_ATOMS: atom_id res chain seq x y z
N MET A 1 -15.72 -6.99 -11.99
CA MET A 1 -15.93 -7.08 -10.53
C MET A 1 -16.41 -5.74 -9.96
N ASN A 2 -17.36 -5.69 -9.01
CA ASN A 2 -17.68 -4.44 -8.30
C ASN A 2 -16.69 -4.22 -7.13
N PHE A 3 -16.71 -3.05 -6.48
CA PHE A 3 -15.75 -2.76 -5.43
C PHE A 3 -15.89 -3.67 -4.19
N GLU A 4 -17.11 -4.08 -3.84
CA GLU A 4 -17.37 -4.98 -2.72
C GLU A 4 -16.74 -6.36 -2.91
N ASN A 5 -16.78 -6.90 -4.14
CA ASN A 5 -16.14 -8.16 -4.47
C ASN A 5 -14.61 -8.07 -4.33
N HIS A 6 -13.99 -6.92 -4.65
CA HIS A 6 -12.56 -6.71 -4.42
C HIS A 6 -12.20 -6.73 -2.93
N LEU A 7 -13.04 -6.10 -2.09
CA LEU A 7 -12.86 -6.13 -0.63
C LEU A 7 -12.95 -7.56 -0.08
N GLN A 8 -13.98 -8.30 -0.49
CA GLN A 8 -14.17 -9.68 -0.06
C GLN A 8 -12.98 -10.56 -0.44
N TYR A 9 -12.48 -10.42 -1.66
CA TYR A 9 -11.30 -11.16 -2.12
C TYR A 9 -10.08 -10.91 -1.24
N VAL A 10 -9.77 -9.64 -0.95
CA VAL A 10 -8.57 -9.27 -0.17
C VAL A 10 -8.70 -9.69 1.29
N ILE A 11 -9.90 -9.59 1.86
CA ILE A 11 -10.20 -10.10 3.20
C ILE A 11 -9.94 -11.62 3.24
N GLN A 12 -10.42 -12.36 2.24
CA GLN A 12 -10.21 -13.80 2.16
C GLN A 12 -8.74 -14.15 1.94
N ALA A 13 -8.05 -13.48 1.01
CA ALA A 13 -6.65 -13.73 0.69
C ALA A 13 -5.74 -13.62 1.91
N HIS A 14 -5.86 -12.53 2.67
CA HIS A 14 -5.05 -12.33 3.88
C HIS A 14 -5.54 -13.13 5.09
N GLY A 15 -6.84 -13.47 5.17
CA GLY A 15 -7.40 -14.23 6.28
C GLY A 15 -7.20 -15.74 6.19
N GLU A 16 -7.38 -16.31 5.01
CA GLU A 16 -7.41 -17.77 4.79
C GLU A 16 -6.14 -18.31 4.12
N TYR A 17 -5.47 -17.48 3.33
CA TYR A 17 -4.34 -17.91 2.50
C TYR A 17 -3.02 -17.16 2.77
N PRO A 18 -2.67 -16.78 4.01
CA PRO A 18 -1.39 -16.12 4.24
C PRO A 18 -0.21 -17.07 3.93
N LEU A 19 0.90 -16.54 3.42
CA LEU A 19 2.13 -17.32 3.21
C LEU A 19 2.66 -17.87 4.54
N ARG A 20 2.59 -17.04 5.58
CA ARG A 20 2.98 -17.36 6.95
C ARG A 20 1.91 -16.90 7.94
N PRO A 21 1.64 -17.60 9.05
CA PRO A 21 0.57 -17.24 9.97
C PRO A 21 0.60 -15.78 10.44
N GLU A 22 1.79 -15.21 10.65
CA GLU A 22 1.97 -13.82 11.07
C GLU A 22 1.51 -12.78 10.03
N ASN A 23 1.41 -13.15 8.75
CA ASN A 23 0.94 -12.26 7.68
C ASN A 23 -0.59 -12.06 7.71
N ALA A 24 -1.34 -12.84 8.49
CA ALA A 24 -2.79 -12.68 8.63
C ALA A 24 -3.20 -11.52 9.54
N THR A 25 -2.27 -11.01 10.35
CA THR A 25 -2.56 -9.99 11.39
C THR A 25 -1.56 -8.84 11.36
N ARG A 26 -1.94 -7.68 11.90
CA ARG A 26 -1.03 -6.55 12.08
C ARG A 26 0.01 -6.87 13.16
N ARG A 27 1.24 -6.41 12.95
CA ARG A 27 2.40 -6.76 13.78
C ARG A 27 2.35 -6.19 15.20
N TRP A 28 1.65 -5.07 15.40
CA TRP A 28 1.64 -4.37 16.69
C TRP A 28 0.81 -5.06 17.77
N ASP A 29 -0.16 -5.92 17.41
CA ASP A 29 -0.94 -6.72 18.37
C ASP A 29 -1.02 -8.21 18.06
N GLY A 30 -0.71 -8.64 16.83
CA GLY A 30 -0.87 -10.02 16.39
C GLY A 30 -2.33 -10.49 16.40
N LYS A 31 -3.30 -9.57 16.34
CA LYS A 31 -4.74 -9.88 16.47
C LYS A 31 -5.58 -9.15 15.43
N THR A 32 -5.27 -7.89 15.14
CA THR A 32 -6.03 -7.10 14.18
C THR A 32 -5.82 -7.68 12.77
N PRO A 33 -6.87 -7.98 11.99
CA PRO A 33 -6.72 -8.55 10.65
C PRO A 33 -5.84 -7.69 9.73
N TYR A 34 -4.94 -8.32 8.98
CA TYR A 34 -4.03 -7.60 8.08
C TYR A 34 -4.78 -6.84 6.99
N SER A 35 -5.88 -7.40 6.49
CA SER A 35 -6.72 -6.81 5.43
C SER A 35 -7.17 -5.37 5.70
N ILE A 36 -7.20 -4.94 6.96
CA ILE A 36 -7.50 -3.54 7.33
C ILE A 36 -6.46 -2.56 6.74
N HIS A 37 -5.19 -2.96 6.61
CA HIS A 37 -4.13 -2.14 6.01
C HIS A 37 -4.40 -1.79 4.54
N PRO A 38 -4.50 -2.75 3.60
CA PRO A 38 -4.77 -2.43 2.20
C PRO A 38 -6.14 -1.75 2.03
N ILE A 39 -7.14 -2.05 2.87
CA ILE A 39 -8.43 -1.35 2.87
C ILE A 39 -8.25 0.13 3.23
N TRP A 40 -7.50 0.44 4.29
CA TRP A 40 -7.24 1.83 4.68
C TRP A 40 -6.53 2.59 3.57
N CYS A 41 -5.50 2.01 2.96
CA CYS A 41 -4.76 2.62 1.86
C CYS A 41 -5.70 2.93 0.67
N ALA A 42 -6.48 1.93 0.25
CA ALA A 42 -7.41 2.06 -0.86
C ALA A 42 -8.48 3.12 -0.61
N MET A 43 -9.07 3.14 0.59
CA MET A 43 -10.11 4.12 0.94
C MET A 43 -9.55 5.53 1.00
N THR A 44 -8.37 5.71 1.60
CA THR A 44 -7.75 7.03 1.70
C THR A 44 -7.50 7.62 0.30
N LEU A 45 -6.94 6.83 -0.63
CA LEU A 45 -6.75 7.27 -2.02
C LEU A 45 -8.08 7.53 -2.73
N ARG A 46 -9.07 6.64 -2.59
CA ARG A 46 -10.37 6.76 -3.28
C ARG A 46 -11.12 8.04 -2.90
N THR A 47 -10.90 8.53 -1.67
CA THR A 47 -11.48 9.78 -1.15
C THR A 47 -10.69 11.05 -1.50
N GLU A 48 -9.57 10.95 -2.22
CA GLU A 48 -8.71 12.09 -2.53
C GLU A 48 -9.30 13.00 -3.63
N THR A 49 -10.15 13.95 -3.27
CA THR A 49 -10.90 14.77 -4.25
C THR A 49 -10.05 15.57 -5.23
N SER A 50 -8.76 15.76 -4.94
CA SER A 50 -7.83 16.49 -5.82
C SER A 50 -7.19 15.63 -6.92
N LEU A 51 -7.31 14.29 -6.84
CA LEU A 51 -6.78 13.37 -7.86
C LEU A 51 -7.80 13.04 -8.96
N PRO A 52 -7.33 12.79 -10.20
CA PRO A 52 -8.18 12.30 -11.28
C PRO A 52 -8.96 11.04 -10.87
N GLU A 53 -10.22 10.97 -11.29
CA GLU A 53 -11.11 9.84 -10.96
C GLU A 53 -10.54 8.50 -11.39
N GLU A 54 -10.01 8.40 -12.61
CA GLU A 54 -9.38 7.18 -13.12
C GLU A 54 -8.24 6.68 -12.21
N LEU A 55 -7.39 7.59 -11.71
CA LEU A 55 -6.29 7.24 -10.81
C LEU A 55 -6.83 6.79 -9.44
N ARG A 56 -7.89 7.44 -8.94
CA ARG A 56 -8.54 7.01 -7.69
C ARG A 56 -9.15 5.63 -7.81
N GLU A 57 -9.84 5.36 -8.92
CA GLU A 57 -10.48 4.07 -9.15
C GLU A 57 -9.45 2.95 -9.31
N THR A 58 -8.53 3.10 -10.27
CA THR A 58 -7.53 2.07 -10.56
C THR A 58 -6.51 1.91 -9.44
N GLY A 59 -6.03 3.01 -8.87
CA GLY A 59 -5.09 3.01 -7.77
C GLY A 59 -5.68 2.46 -6.46
N SER A 60 -6.96 2.69 -6.18
CA SER A 60 -7.58 2.14 -4.96
C SER A 60 -7.72 0.63 -5.05
N ILE A 61 -8.06 0.10 -6.22
CA ILE A 61 -8.04 -1.34 -6.44
C ILE A 61 -6.59 -1.85 -6.38
N ALA A 62 -5.61 -1.18 -6.99
CA ALA A 62 -4.22 -1.60 -6.87
C ALA A 62 -3.74 -1.68 -5.40
N LEU A 63 -4.07 -0.68 -4.58
CA LEU A 63 -3.76 -0.68 -3.14
C LEU A 63 -4.49 -1.77 -2.36
N LEU A 64 -5.70 -2.16 -2.76
CA LEU A 64 -6.36 -3.32 -2.15
C LEU A 64 -5.54 -4.61 -2.34
N TYR A 65 -4.92 -4.77 -3.51
CA TYR A 65 -4.22 -6.00 -3.88
C TYR A 65 -2.69 -5.94 -3.69
N HIS A 66 -2.13 -4.80 -3.30
CA HIS A 66 -0.67 -4.56 -3.40
C HIS A 66 0.19 -5.58 -2.64
N ASP A 67 -0.30 -6.08 -1.51
CA ASP A 67 0.40 -7.09 -0.69
C ASP A 67 -0.03 -8.53 -1.00
N VAL A 68 -1.04 -8.76 -1.85
CA VAL A 68 -1.58 -10.11 -2.09
C VAL A 68 -0.50 -11.05 -2.62
N LEU A 69 0.31 -10.57 -3.57
CA LEU A 69 1.39 -11.36 -4.16
C LEU A 69 2.61 -11.50 -3.25
N GLU A 70 2.82 -10.56 -2.33
CA GLU A 70 3.94 -10.58 -1.38
C GLU A 70 3.66 -11.48 -0.17
N ASP A 71 2.43 -11.45 0.34
CA ASP A 71 2.10 -11.96 1.67
C ASP A 71 1.16 -13.15 1.69
N THR A 72 0.54 -13.50 0.56
CA THR A 72 -0.46 -14.58 0.47
C THR A 72 -0.09 -15.64 -0.56
N LYS A 73 -0.72 -16.81 -0.44
CA LYS A 73 -0.69 -17.89 -1.43
C LYS A 73 -1.69 -17.67 -2.56
N ALA A 74 -2.52 -16.63 -2.47
CA ALA A 74 -3.52 -16.31 -3.47
C ALA A 74 -2.88 -15.61 -4.67
N GLY A 75 -3.41 -15.88 -5.87
CA GLY A 75 -3.07 -15.12 -7.07
C GLY A 75 -3.84 -13.81 -7.18
N LEU A 76 -3.75 -13.15 -8.33
CA LEU A 76 -4.70 -12.09 -8.70
C LEU A 76 -5.91 -12.70 -9.43
N PRO A 77 -7.14 -12.19 -9.23
CA PRO A 77 -8.33 -12.66 -9.94
C PRO A 77 -8.16 -12.59 -11.46
N GLU A 78 -8.63 -13.59 -12.20
CA GLU A 78 -8.50 -13.64 -13.67
C GLU A 78 -9.22 -12.51 -14.41
N ASP A 79 -10.22 -11.87 -13.80
CA ASP A 79 -10.98 -10.76 -14.38
C ASP A 79 -10.49 -9.37 -13.92
N LEU A 80 -9.40 -9.29 -13.14
CA LEU A 80 -8.83 -8.03 -12.69
C LEU A 80 -8.35 -7.18 -13.90
N PRO A 81 -8.68 -5.89 -14.00
CA PRO A 81 -8.24 -5.09 -15.14
C PRO A 81 -6.71 -5.10 -15.31
N GLU A 82 -6.20 -5.18 -16.55
CA GLU A 82 -4.76 -5.34 -16.80
C GLU A 82 -3.94 -4.19 -16.23
N ARG A 83 -4.46 -2.96 -16.27
CA ARG A 83 -3.82 -1.81 -15.63
C ARG A 83 -3.61 -2.05 -14.14
N VAL A 84 -4.62 -2.57 -13.44
CA VAL A 84 -4.52 -2.87 -12.00
C VAL A 84 -3.51 -3.98 -11.75
N ARG A 85 -3.51 -5.07 -12.55
CA ARG A 85 -2.49 -6.12 -12.42
C ARG A 85 -1.08 -5.58 -12.58
N HIS A 86 -0.88 -4.71 -13.56
CA HIS A 86 0.41 -4.07 -13.79
C HIS A 86 0.85 -3.25 -12.58
N LEU A 87 -0.04 -2.40 -12.03
CA LEU A 87 0.26 -1.62 -10.82
C LEU A 87 0.61 -2.51 -9.63
N VAL A 88 -0.16 -3.58 -9.38
CA VAL A 88 0.10 -4.52 -8.27
C VAL A 88 1.46 -5.19 -8.43
N ARG A 89 1.80 -5.68 -9.63
CA ARG A 89 3.11 -6.28 -9.91
C ARG A 89 4.25 -5.29 -9.69
N GLU A 90 4.09 -4.05 -10.11
CA GLU A 90 5.10 -3.00 -9.93
C GLU A 90 5.24 -2.55 -8.46
N MET A 91 4.23 -2.80 -7.63
CA MET A 91 4.27 -2.58 -6.17
C MET A 91 4.77 -3.78 -5.38
N THR A 92 4.97 -4.94 -6.03
CA THR A 92 5.38 -6.21 -5.39
C THR A 92 6.91 -6.30 -5.31
N PHE A 93 7.46 -6.37 -4.10
CA PHE A 93 8.88 -6.50 -3.78
C PHE A 93 9.10 -7.76 -2.91
N LEU A 94 9.39 -8.90 -3.54
CA LEU A 94 9.57 -10.18 -2.83
C LEU A 94 10.80 -10.21 -1.91
N GLY A 95 11.78 -9.33 -2.14
CA GLY A 95 12.90 -9.07 -1.22
C GLY A 95 12.53 -8.17 -0.04
N GLY A 96 11.27 -7.79 0.07
CA GLY A 96 10.73 -6.91 1.10
C GLY A 96 11.30 -5.50 1.05
N MET A 97 11.35 -4.86 2.21
CA MET A 97 11.67 -3.44 2.34
C MET A 97 13.04 -3.06 1.76
N THR A 98 14.05 -3.92 1.88
CA THR A 98 15.39 -3.63 1.34
C THR A 98 15.35 -3.50 -0.18
N GLN A 99 14.69 -4.43 -0.87
CA GLN A 99 14.51 -4.36 -2.32
C GLN A 99 13.69 -3.13 -2.71
N GLU A 100 12.59 -2.86 -1.99
CA GLU A 100 11.75 -1.70 -2.27
C GLU A 100 12.54 -0.39 -2.18
N MET A 101 13.35 -0.21 -1.13
CA MET A 101 14.14 1.01 -0.91
C MET A 101 15.13 1.32 -2.03
N GLU A 102 15.58 0.30 -2.76
CA GLU A 102 16.51 0.41 -3.88
C GLU A 102 15.76 0.62 -5.20
N GLU A 103 14.73 -0.18 -5.46
CA GLU A 103 14.11 -0.28 -6.78
C GLU A 103 12.98 0.72 -7.03
N ILE A 104 12.29 1.21 -5.99
CA ILE A 104 11.11 2.08 -6.14
C ILE A 104 11.40 3.37 -6.92
N TRP A 105 12.65 3.84 -6.90
CA TRP A 105 13.05 5.08 -7.57
C TRP A 105 13.02 4.99 -9.09
N ASN A 106 13.13 3.77 -9.62
CA ASN A 106 13.03 3.46 -11.05
C ASN A 106 11.59 3.21 -11.51
N LYS A 107 10.62 3.18 -10.57
CA LYS A 107 9.21 2.95 -10.87
C LYS A 107 8.51 4.23 -11.30
N GLY A 108 7.36 4.08 -11.97
CA GLY A 108 6.52 5.19 -12.38
C GLY A 108 6.02 6.02 -11.20
N ILE A 109 5.72 7.29 -11.46
CA ILE A 109 5.30 8.25 -10.42
C ILE A 109 4.00 7.86 -9.72
N GLU A 110 3.10 7.14 -10.41
CA GLU A 110 1.93 6.54 -9.80
C GLU A 110 2.30 5.48 -8.75
N ILE A 111 3.27 4.60 -9.04
CA ILE A 111 3.72 3.56 -8.09
C ILE A 111 4.32 4.20 -6.84
N LYS A 112 5.13 5.25 -7.02
CA LYS A 112 5.68 6.03 -5.90
C LYS A 112 4.57 6.65 -5.05
N LEU A 113 3.53 7.21 -5.68
CA LEU A 113 2.37 7.73 -4.97
C LEU A 113 1.66 6.61 -4.19
N LEU A 114 1.37 5.46 -4.80
CA LEU A 114 0.70 4.36 -4.11
C LEU A 114 1.55 3.83 -2.93
N LYS A 115 2.87 3.73 -3.09
CA LYS A 115 3.77 3.39 -1.98
C LYS A 115 3.80 4.45 -0.87
N LEU A 116 3.57 5.73 -1.16
CA LEU A 116 3.38 6.73 -0.11
C LEU A 116 2.16 6.40 0.77
N TYR A 117 1.03 5.97 0.19
CA TYR A 117 -0.14 5.54 0.96
C TYR A 117 0.16 4.32 1.85
N ASP A 118 0.83 3.30 1.30
CA ASP A 118 1.32 2.13 2.04
C ASP A 118 2.20 2.57 3.24
N LYS A 119 3.26 3.35 2.97
CA LYS A 119 4.23 3.73 4.00
C LYS A 119 3.65 4.62 5.09
N VAL A 120 2.75 5.53 4.74
CA VAL A 120 2.02 6.34 5.74
C VAL A 120 1.18 5.44 6.65
N SER A 121 0.43 4.48 6.08
CA SER A 121 -0.34 3.52 6.88
C SER A 121 0.55 2.70 7.82
N ASN A 122 1.72 2.26 7.33
CA ASN A 122 2.68 1.52 8.14
C ASN A 122 3.32 2.36 9.26
N LEU A 123 3.55 3.65 9.03
CA LEU A 123 4.06 4.59 10.04
C LEU A 123 3.02 4.92 11.12
N LEU A 124 1.74 5.07 10.76
CA LEU A 124 0.64 5.25 11.72
C LEU A 124 0.58 4.09 12.73
N ASP A 125 0.90 2.89 12.26
CA ASP A 125 0.88 1.65 13.03
C ASP A 125 2.27 1.27 13.60
N GLY A 126 3.26 2.16 13.50
CA GLY A 126 4.69 1.88 13.68
C GLY A 126 5.17 1.54 15.09
N SER A 127 4.29 1.29 16.06
CA SER A 127 4.65 1.00 17.47
C SER A 127 5.51 -0.25 17.64
N TRP A 128 5.51 -1.15 16.64
CA TRP A 128 6.33 -2.36 16.59
C TRP A 128 7.74 -2.13 16.06
N MET A 129 8.05 -0.95 15.49
CA MET A 129 9.34 -0.65 14.89
C MET A 129 10.37 -0.26 15.95
N THR A 130 11.61 -0.72 15.78
CA THR A 130 12.75 -0.15 16.52
C THR A 130 12.99 1.30 16.07
N ALA A 131 13.69 2.09 16.89
CA ALA A 131 13.99 3.49 16.56
C ALA A 131 14.71 3.63 15.20
N ASP A 132 15.71 2.79 14.94
CA ASP A 132 16.46 2.80 13.67
C ASP A 132 15.55 2.46 12.48
N ARG A 133 14.68 1.46 12.64
CA ARG A 133 13.74 1.07 11.59
C ARG A 133 12.71 2.17 11.34
N ALA A 134 12.19 2.79 12.40
CA ALA A 134 11.27 3.91 12.28
C ALA A 134 11.91 5.10 11.54
N GLN A 135 13.18 5.40 11.83
CA GLN A 135 13.92 6.44 11.14
C GLN A 135 14.09 6.12 9.65
N GLN A 136 14.46 4.88 9.31
CA GLN A 136 14.55 4.44 7.90
C GLN A 136 13.21 4.57 7.16
N TYR A 137 12.10 4.20 7.81
CA TYR A 137 10.76 4.40 7.25
C TYR A 137 10.46 5.88 7.02
N ARG A 138 10.76 6.76 8.00
CA ARG A 138 10.53 8.20 7.89
C ARG A 138 11.33 8.82 6.75
N ASP A 139 12.61 8.51 6.65
CA ASP A 139 13.48 9.04 5.59
C ASP A 139 13.01 8.59 4.21
N HIS A 140 12.63 7.31 4.09
CA HIS A 140 12.09 6.77 2.85
C HIS A 140 10.74 7.41 2.48
N THR A 141 9.82 7.53 3.44
CA THR A 141 8.50 8.14 3.24
C THR A 141 8.62 9.62 2.89
N LYS A 142 9.59 10.34 3.48
CA LYS A 142 9.88 11.74 3.15
C LYS A 142 10.27 11.90 1.68
N ARG A 143 11.09 11.00 1.13
CA ARG A 143 11.45 11.04 -0.29
C ARG A 143 10.25 10.77 -1.22
N LEU A 144 9.39 9.83 -0.87
CA LEU A 144 8.14 9.57 -1.61
C LEU A 144 7.18 10.77 -1.52
N LEU A 145 7.11 11.40 -0.34
CA LEU A 145 6.35 12.61 -0.09
C LEU A 145 6.80 13.76 -1.00
N ASP A 146 8.10 13.99 -1.12
CA ASP A 146 8.66 15.05 -1.97
C ASP A 146 8.31 14.83 -3.45
N GLU A 147 8.41 13.60 -3.95
CA GLU A 147 8.00 13.20 -5.31
C GLU A 147 6.50 13.41 -5.55
N ALA A 148 5.66 13.05 -4.56
CA ALA A 148 4.22 13.23 -4.63
C ALA A 148 3.83 14.71 -4.64
N VAL A 149 4.47 15.54 -3.81
CA VAL A 149 4.24 16.99 -3.78
C VAL A 149 4.64 17.63 -5.11
N ALA A 150 5.80 17.25 -5.66
CA ALA A 150 6.28 17.78 -6.93
C ALA A 150 5.35 17.46 -8.11
N THR A 151 4.67 16.31 -8.07
CA THR A 151 3.83 15.83 -9.18
C THR A 151 2.35 16.16 -9.01
N TYR A 152 1.80 15.91 -7.82
CA TYR A 152 0.37 15.96 -7.54
C TYR A 152 -0.04 17.09 -6.59
N GLY A 153 0.94 17.80 -6.02
CA GLY A 153 0.68 18.90 -5.10
C GLY A 153 0.22 18.45 -3.71
N GLU A 154 -0.64 19.27 -3.11
CA GLU A 154 -1.07 19.12 -1.71
C GLU A 154 -2.26 18.16 -1.57
N LEU A 155 -1.97 16.86 -1.57
CA LEU A 155 -2.94 15.80 -1.28
C LEU A 155 -3.21 15.66 0.23
N ASN A 156 -4.29 14.98 0.63
CA ASN A 156 -4.52 14.66 2.04
C ASN A 156 -3.45 13.70 2.57
N ILE A 157 -2.99 12.73 1.77
CA ILE A 157 -1.91 11.83 2.19
C ILE A 157 -0.61 12.58 2.50
N VAL A 158 -0.34 13.67 1.76
CA VAL A 158 0.81 14.56 1.99
C VAL A 158 0.71 15.23 3.37
N ARG A 159 -0.50 15.70 3.73
CA ARG A 159 -0.76 16.32 5.04
C ARG A 159 -0.59 15.32 6.17
N ILE A 160 -1.12 14.11 6.00
CA ILE A 160 -0.99 13.02 7.00
C ILE A 160 0.49 12.66 7.16
N ALA A 161 1.22 12.45 6.06
CA ALA A 161 2.63 12.12 6.07
C ALA A 161 3.46 13.15 6.84
N ARG A 162 3.27 14.45 6.57
CA ARG A 162 3.97 15.54 7.28
C ARG A 162 3.71 15.58 8.77
N ALA A 163 2.58 15.06 9.25
CA ALA A 163 2.24 15.05 10.66
C ALA A 163 2.92 13.93 11.45
N ILE A 164 3.40 12.88 10.77
CA ILE A 164 3.92 11.65 11.41
C ILE A 164 5.39 11.34 11.09
N ILE A 165 5.97 12.08 10.13
CA ILE A 165 7.39 12.01 9.75
C ILE A 165 8.22 12.97 10.61
#